data_AF-A0A2S6Z106-F1
#
_entry.id   AF-A0A2S6Z106-F1
#
_cell.length_a   1.000
_cell.length_b   1.000
_cell.length_c   1.000
_cell.angle_alpha   90.00
_cell.angle_beta   90.00
_cell.angle_gamma   90.00
#
_symmetry.space_group_name_H-M   'P 1'
#
loop_
_entity.id
_entity.type
_entity.pdbx_description
1 polymer ?
#
loop_
_entity_poly.entity_id
_entity_poly.type
_entity_poly.pdbx_seq_one_letter_code
_entity_poly.pdbx_strand_id
1 'polypeptide(L)'
;MRVAVLSVSLSLALFASPGWAQKASPAAAQATADDPEANEAAVSKVPLDEIRRFVAVYNAVKQAYVDPVEDKKLMHAAVRGLLSDLDPHSTYFDKEDAEAFDEQATGAYDGIGVELLQQQDNTLKVIAPIDDTPAARAGIRAGDVIVAIDGKPIDASKAMEPLRGESGSKVVLTIVRDKAPKPFDVSLQRETIRVASVRSKLLEPGYGYIRISTFQADTGADFQKNLKQLQAGGKLRGLVLDLRSNPGGLLTSAVQVADDLLDKGNIVSTRGRISISDAKFDATPGDLLGGTPVVVLVDAGSASASEVLAGALRDNQRARIIGSRTFGKGSVQTVLPLDNGDSVKLTTARYYTPSGKSIQASGIVPEVLLTPEPQPGDADVPASVADFSEATLPGHLRGDAEGEEGYSAGDVLPGDGPIASALAELKQPGSAAKAQAALRAKVQAAHKAKAAKTAAEPKPAAARPAATDKPKPADKPGEPAEKAKPATPAEPTQPAAPADKPKSAEPVK
;
A
#
# COMPACT_ATOMS: atom_id res chain seq x y z
N MET A 1 20.87 52.82 85.17
CA MET A 1 22.11 52.05 84.97
C MET A 1 21.75 50.65 84.46
N ARG A 2 22.34 50.22 83.33
CA ARG A 2 22.61 48.79 83.07
C ARG A 2 24.04 48.51 83.61
N VAL A 3 24.54 47.31 83.86
CA VAL A 3 24.41 45.99 83.21
C VAL A 3 24.58 44.89 84.28
N ALA A 4 24.07 43.69 84.05
CA ALA A 4 24.47 42.49 84.81
C ALA A 4 24.97 41.40 83.85
N VAL A 5 25.98 40.64 84.30
CA VAL A 5 26.66 39.56 83.58
C VAL A 5 26.50 38.28 84.41
N LEU A 6 26.36 37.12 83.76
CA LEU A 6 26.91 35.77 84.07
C LEU A 6 26.11 34.76 83.21
N SER A 7 26.70 33.94 82.34
CA SER A 7 27.57 32.77 82.58
C SER A 7 26.83 31.51 83.07
N VAL A 8 26.98 30.39 82.36
CA VAL A 8 27.45 29.07 82.83
C VAL A 8 27.20 27.99 81.75
N SER A 9 28.14 27.06 81.62
CA SER A 9 28.14 25.93 80.68
C SER A 9 27.64 24.63 81.33
N LEU A 10 26.98 23.74 80.57
CA LEU A 10 27.13 22.28 80.76
C LEU A 10 26.66 21.48 79.52
N SER A 11 27.27 20.33 79.28
CA SER A 11 26.92 19.38 78.21
C SER A 11 26.52 18.03 78.79
N LEU A 12 25.45 17.40 78.28
CA LEU A 12 25.42 15.98 77.91
C LEU A 12 24.14 15.64 77.13
N ALA A 13 24.19 14.59 76.30
CA ALA A 13 23.08 14.12 75.47
C ALA A 13 22.63 12.72 75.90
N LEU A 14 21.35 12.36 75.62
CA LEU A 14 20.92 11.00 75.31
C LEU A 14 19.52 10.98 74.66
N PHE A 15 19.25 9.92 73.90
CA PHE A 15 18.13 9.78 72.95
C PHE A 15 16.81 9.29 73.57
N ALA A 16 15.67 9.70 73.00
CA ALA A 16 14.73 8.80 72.27
C ALA A 16 13.37 9.47 71.93
N SER A 17 12.91 9.31 70.69
CA SER A 17 11.57 9.66 70.17
C SER A 17 10.61 8.43 70.29
N PRO A 18 9.30 8.46 69.91
CA PRO A 18 8.53 9.50 69.20
C PRO A 18 7.11 9.80 69.75
N GLY A 19 6.43 10.78 69.15
CA GLY A 19 5.01 11.09 69.41
C GLY A 19 4.25 11.48 68.13
N TRP A 20 3.01 11.01 67.99
CA TRP A 20 2.13 11.28 66.83
C TRP A 20 1.60 12.72 66.80
N ALA A 21 1.37 13.26 65.60
CA ALA A 21 0.49 14.41 65.38
C ALA A 21 -0.20 14.32 63.99
N GLN A 22 -1.43 14.81 63.90
CA GLN A 22 -2.33 14.60 62.76
C GLN A 22 -2.08 15.53 61.55
N LYS A 23 -2.58 15.05 60.41
CA LYS A 23 -2.50 15.63 59.07
C LYS A 23 -3.39 16.89 58.95
N ALA A 24 -2.79 18.04 58.66
CA ALA A 24 -3.49 19.23 58.15
C ALA A 24 -3.26 19.34 56.64
N SER A 25 -4.29 19.72 55.87
CA SER A 25 -4.19 19.89 54.42
C SER A 25 -3.82 21.33 54.07
N PRO A 26 -2.80 21.59 53.24
CA PRO A 26 -2.61 22.90 52.61
C PRO A 26 -3.56 23.07 51.41
N ALA A 27 -3.80 24.34 51.05
CA ALA A 27 -4.80 24.76 50.07
C ALA A 27 -4.35 24.56 48.61
N ALA A 28 -5.32 24.59 47.70
CA ALA A 28 -5.07 24.58 46.25
C ALA A 28 -4.35 25.86 45.81
N ALA A 29 -3.15 25.72 45.25
CA ALA A 29 -2.50 26.78 44.48
C ALA A 29 -3.08 26.79 43.07
N GLN A 30 -3.55 27.95 42.61
CA GLN A 30 -3.91 28.15 41.21
C GLN A 30 -2.63 28.18 40.37
N ALA A 31 -2.50 27.27 39.41
CA ALA A 31 -1.39 27.29 38.46
C ALA A 31 -1.59 28.47 37.49
N THR A 32 -0.66 29.42 37.49
CA THR A 32 -0.57 30.48 36.49
C THR A 32 -0.09 29.88 35.18
N ALA A 33 -0.96 29.89 34.16
CA ALA A 33 -0.64 29.42 32.82
C ALA A 33 0.15 30.49 32.05
N ASP A 34 1.45 30.62 32.35
CA ASP A 34 2.45 31.37 31.55
C ASP A 34 3.88 30.99 32.00
N ASP A 35 4.15 29.69 32.12
CA ASP A 35 5.50 29.16 32.37
C ASP A 35 5.99 28.38 31.13
N PRO A 36 6.91 28.93 30.31
CA PRO A 36 7.41 28.25 29.13
C PRO A 36 8.31 27.04 29.47
N GLU A 37 8.94 26.99 30.64
CA GLU A 37 9.80 25.86 31.04
C GLU A 37 8.97 24.60 31.33
N ALA A 38 7.72 24.77 31.76
CA ALA A 38 6.79 23.65 31.99
C ALA A 38 6.47 22.85 30.71
N ASN A 39 6.63 23.45 29.53
CA ASN A 39 6.37 22.81 28.24
C ASN A 39 7.62 22.16 27.62
N GLU A 40 8.83 22.61 27.97
CA GLU A 40 10.09 21.93 27.59
C GLU A 40 10.36 20.66 28.41
N ALA A 41 9.90 20.62 29.67
CA ALA A 41 10.05 19.46 30.55
C ALA A 41 9.29 18.19 30.08
N ALA A 42 8.47 18.29 29.04
CA ALA A 42 7.78 17.17 28.40
C ALA A 42 8.62 16.43 27.34
N VAL A 43 9.85 16.86 27.05
CA VAL A 43 10.80 16.09 26.23
C VAL A 43 11.22 14.82 26.99
N SER A 44 10.97 13.66 26.39
CA SER A 44 11.04 12.35 27.03
C SER A 44 12.38 12.04 27.69
N LYS A 45 12.36 11.69 28.98
CA LYS A 45 13.50 11.03 29.64
C LYS A 45 13.80 9.71 28.91
N VAL A 46 15.06 9.51 28.51
CA VAL A 46 15.51 8.27 27.84
C VAL A 46 15.21 7.06 28.75
N PRO A 47 14.49 6.03 28.26
CA PRO A 47 14.04 4.89 29.08
C PRO A 47 15.17 3.87 29.28
N LEU A 48 16.14 4.23 30.14
CA LEU A 48 17.38 3.46 30.34
C LEU A 48 17.16 1.98 30.72
N ASP A 49 16.12 1.66 31.48
CA ASP A 49 15.85 0.28 31.90
C ASP A 49 15.28 -0.58 30.78
N GLU A 50 14.44 -0.02 29.88
CA GLU A 50 14.00 -0.74 28.68
C GLU A 50 15.14 -0.89 27.65
N ILE A 51 16.05 0.09 27.55
CA ILE A 51 17.26 -0.04 26.74
C ILE A 51 18.16 -1.18 27.28
N ARG A 52 18.37 -1.25 28.60
CA ARG A 52 19.10 -2.37 29.23
C ARG A 52 18.43 -3.71 28.95
N ARG A 53 17.09 -3.76 29.02
CA ARG A 53 16.30 -4.96 28.73
C ARG A 53 16.44 -5.40 27.28
N PHE A 54 16.35 -4.46 26.33
CA PHE A 54 16.57 -4.70 24.92
C PHE A 54 17.97 -5.29 24.64
N VAL A 55 19.02 -4.67 25.20
CA VAL A 55 20.41 -5.16 25.08
C VAL A 55 20.58 -6.55 25.70
N ALA A 56 19.92 -6.84 26.83
CA ALA A 56 19.96 -8.16 27.45
C ALA A 56 19.30 -9.24 26.57
N VAL A 57 18.13 -8.95 25.97
CA VAL A 57 17.45 -9.86 25.03
C VAL A 57 18.28 -10.05 23.77
N TYR A 58 18.83 -8.98 23.20
CA TYR A 58 19.72 -9.04 22.03
C TYR A 58 20.91 -9.97 22.27
N ASN A 59 21.61 -9.79 23.39
CA ASN A 59 22.76 -10.62 23.75
C ASN A 59 22.36 -12.09 23.98
N ALA A 60 21.20 -12.35 24.60
CA ALA A 60 20.71 -13.70 24.78
C ALA A 60 20.44 -14.41 23.43
N VAL A 61 19.85 -13.71 22.46
CA VAL A 61 19.67 -14.24 21.09
C VAL A 61 21.02 -14.52 20.42
N LYS A 62 21.96 -13.57 20.48
CA LYS A 62 23.32 -13.73 19.92
C LYS A 62 24.10 -14.91 20.52
N GLN A 63 23.84 -15.29 21.77
CA GLN A 63 24.59 -16.32 22.48
C GLN A 63 23.92 -17.70 22.48
N ALA A 64 22.59 -17.76 22.43
CA ALA A 64 21.82 -18.99 22.65
C ALA A 64 20.91 -19.42 21.49
N TYR A 65 20.79 -18.62 20.43
CA TYR A 65 20.12 -19.08 19.22
C TYR A 65 20.95 -20.17 18.51
N VAL A 66 20.27 -21.14 17.89
CA VAL A 66 20.91 -22.37 17.37
C VAL A 66 21.86 -22.11 16.20
N ASP A 67 21.56 -21.09 15.40
CA ASP A 67 22.38 -20.68 14.25
C ASP A 67 23.08 -19.34 14.51
N PRO A 68 24.28 -19.09 13.95
CA PRO A 68 24.90 -17.77 13.98
C PRO A 68 24.01 -16.72 13.29
N VAL A 69 23.77 -15.60 13.97
CA VAL A 69 22.97 -14.47 13.48
C VAL A 69 23.77 -13.17 13.44
N GLU A 70 23.70 -12.47 12.30
CA GLU A 70 24.41 -11.22 12.04
C GLU A 70 23.80 -10.03 12.79
N ASP A 71 24.65 -9.11 13.25
CA ASP A 71 24.21 -7.93 14.02
C ASP A 71 23.33 -7.00 13.19
N LYS A 72 23.72 -6.71 11.93
CA LYS A 72 22.93 -5.88 11.00
C LYS A 72 21.52 -6.45 10.82
N LYS A 73 21.40 -7.77 10.58
CA LYS A 73 20.11 -8.44 10.37
C LYS A 73 19.19 -8.35 11.60
N LEU A 74 19.74 -8.54 12.81
CA LEU A 74 18.97 -8.41 14.05
C LEU A 74 18.55 -6.95 14.32
N MET A 75 19.41 -5.96 14.05
CA MET A 75 19.06 -4.55 14.23
C MET A 75 18.02 -4.07 13.21
N HIS A 76 18.14 -4.44 11.93
CA HIS A 76 17.11 -4.17 10.93
C HIS A 76 15.77 -4.86 11.27
N ALA A 77 15.79 -6.04 11.91
CA ALA A 77 14.57 -6.67 12.40
C ALA A 77 13.95 -5.92 13.59
N ALA A 78 14.77 -5.48 14.56
CA ALA A 78 14.31 -4.71 15.71
C ALA A 78 13.71 -3.35 15.32
N VAL A 79 14.35 -2.61 14.41
CA VAL A 79 13.84 -1.30 13.94
C VAL A 79 12.55 -1.45 13.14
N ARG A 80 12.42 -2.48 12.28
CA ARG A 80 11.15 -2.76 11.59
C ARG A 80 10.04 -3.15 12.57
N GLY A 81 10.35 -3.94 13.60
CA GLY A 81 9.39 -4.30 14.66
C GLY A 81 8.90 -3.11 15.49
N LEU A 82 9.74 -2.08 15.68
CA LEU A 82 9.33 -0.83 16.35
C LEU A 82 8.27 -0.06 15.54
N LEU A 83 8.27 -0.19 14.22
CA LEU A 83 7.40 0.55 13.31
C LEU A 83 6.13 -0.22 12.94
N SER A 84 6.19 -1.56 12.85
CA SER A 84 5.04 -2.41 12.49
C SER A 84 3.85 -2.30 13.45
N ASP A 85 4.11 -1.98 14.71
CA ASP A 85 3.09 -1.85 15.75
C ASP A 85 2.48 -0.43 15.81
N LEU A 86 2.98 0.53 15.03
CA LEU A 86 2.48 1.91 15.00
C LEU A 86 1.29 2.07 14.05
N ASP A 87 1.51 1.76 12.77
CA ASP A 87 0.53 1.82 11.69
C ASP A 87 1.06 1.09 10.43
N PRO A 88 0.20 0.63 9.50
CA PRO A 88 0.62 -0.14 8.31
C PRO A 88 1.36 0.67 7.23
N HIS A 89 1.56 1.98 7.42
CA HIS A 89 2.25 2.87 6.48
C HIS A 89 3.63 3.33 6.99
N SER A 90 3.91 3.18 8.28
CA SER A 90 5.20 3.48 8.90
C SER A 90 6.18 2.33 8.69
N THR A 91 7.34 2.61 8.10
CA THR A 91 8.36 1.59 7.80
C THR A 91 9.77 2.16 7.80
N TYR A 92 10.72 1.28 8.08
CA TYR A 92 12.12 1.50 7.80
C TYR A 92 12.38 1.25 6.32
N PHE A 93 13.25 2.05 5.73
CA PHE A 93 13.85 1.82 4.44
C PHE A 93 15.36 1.72 4.66
N ASP A 94 15.99 0.66 4.19
CA ASP A 94 17.43 0.73 3.92
C ASP A 94 17.68 1.59 2.67
N LYS A 95 18.95 1.86 2.38
CA LYS A 95 19.36 2.66 1.22
C LYS A 95 18.70 2.20 -0.09
N GLU A 96 18.63 0.89 -0.33
CA GLU A 96 18.03 0.32 -1.54
C GLU A 96 16.50 0.53 -1.59
N ASP A 97 15.79 0.32 -0.48
CA ASP A 97 14.35 0.62 -0.36
C ASP A 97 14.06 2.14 -0.52
N ALA A 98 14.96 3.00 -0.02
CA ALA A 98 14.82 4.46 -0.11
C ALA A 98 15.00 4.95 -1.56
N GLU A 99 16.02 4.45 -2.27
CA GLU A 99 16.22 4.73 -3.70
C GLU A 99 14.99 4.29 -4.53
N ALA A 100 14.45 3.09 -4.26
CA ALA A 100 13.25 2.61 -4.93
C ALA A 100 12.00 3.47 -4.64
N PHE A 101 11.87 4.00 -3.42
CA PHE A 101 10.79 4.92 -3.05
C PHE A 101 10.90 6.26 -3.78
N ASP A 102 12.11 6.82 -3.90
CA ASP A 102 12.36 8.07 -4.62
C ASP A 102 12.12 7.92 -6.14
N GLU A 103 12.48 6.79 -6.75
CA GLU A 103 12.11 6.47 -8.13
C GLU A 103 10.58 6.44 -8.32
N GLN A 104 9.85 5.82 -7.39
CA GLN A 104 8.39 5.78 -7.42
C GLN A 104 7.76 7.18 -7.29
N ALA A 105 8.31 8.01 -6.39
CA ALA A 105 7.81 9.37 -6.11
C ALA A 105 8.12 10.37 -7.22
N THR A 106 9.31 10.28 -7.83
CA THR A 106 9.67 11.10 -9.00
C THR A 106 8.98 10.61 -10.28
N GLY A 107 8.68 9.31 -10.37
CA GLY A 107 8.24 8.66 -11.60
C GLY A 107 9.34 8.47 -12.63
N ALA A 108 10.60 8.58 -12.19
CA ALA A 108 11.77 8.54 -13.04
C ALA A 108 12.86 7.63 -12.47
N TYR A 109 13.61 6.99 -13.36
CA TYR A 109 14.75 6.14 -12.98
C TYR A 109 15.76 6.07 -14.13
N ASP A 110 17.04 5.87 -13.81
CA ASP A 110 18.07 5.69 -14.83
C ASP A 110 18.16 4.22 -15.28
N GLY A 111 17.99 3.99 -16.58
CA GLY A 111 17.95 2.65 -17.16
C GLY A 111 17.65 2.64 -18.66
N ILE A 112 17.08 1.54 -19.15
CA ILE A 112 16.83 1.33 -20.59
C ILE A 112 15.36 1.45 -21.03
N GLY A 113 14.41 1.47 -20.08
CA GLY A 113 12.98 1.69 -20.36
C GLY A 113 12.24 0.48 -20.95
N VAL A 114 12.18 -0.62 -20.21
CA VAL A 114 11.52 -1.86 -20.65
C VAL A 114 10.78 -2.54 -19.50
N GLU A 115 9.57 -3.03 -19.76
CA GLU A 115 8.80 -3.86 -18.85
C GLU A 115 9.19 -5.33 -19.04
N LEU A 116 9.53 -6.00 -17.94
CA LEU A 116 10.11 -7.35 -17.95
C LEU A 116 9.39 -8.28 -16.98
N LEU A 117 9.31 -9.56 -17.35
CA LEU A 117 8.90 -10.66 -16.50
C LEU A 117 10.09 -11.61 -16.32
N GLN A 118 10.55 -11.80 -15.09
CA GLN A 118 11.55 -12.82 -14.77
C GLN A 118 10.91 -14.21 -14.88
N GLN A 119 11.55 -15.09 -15.65
CA GLN A 119 11.12 -16.46 -15.87
C GLN A 119 11.76 -17.41 -14.84
N GLN A 120 11.23 -18.64 -14.72
CA GLN A 120 11.71 -19.65 -13.77
C GLN A 120 13.16 -20.11 -14.03
N ASP A 121 13.68 -19.89 -15.23
CA ASP A 121 15.07 -20.15 -15.64
C ASP A 121 15.99 -18.92 -15.47
N ASN A 122 15.50 -17.87 -14.80
CA ASN A 122 16.13 -16.56 -14.59
C ASN A 122 16.33 -15.69 -15.84
N THR A 123 15.84 -16.12 -17.00
CA THR A 123 15.78 -15.25 -18.19
C THR A 123 14.73 -14.14 -18.00
N LEU A 124 14.89 -13.03 -18.71
CA LEU A 124 13.96 -11.90 -18.63
C LEU A 124 13.17 -11.76 -19.93
N LYS A 125 11.87 -12.05 -19.86
CA LYS A 125 10.96 -11.87 -20.99
C LYS A 125 10.48 -10.43 -21.06
N VAL A 126 10.62 -9.81 -22.23
CA VAL A 126 10.06 -8.49 -22.52
C VAL A 126 8.54 -8.58 -22.62
N ILE A 127 7.87 -7.84 -21.75
CA ILE A 127 6.43 -7.57 -21.83
C ILE A 127 6.23 -6.52 -22.93
N ALA A 128 6.84 -5.33 -22.76
CA ALA A 128 6.86 -4.26 -23.74
C ALA A 128 8.07 -3.33 -23.52
N PRO A 129 8.69 -2.76 -24.58
CA PRO A 129 9.50 -1.55 -24.43
C PRO A 129 8.58 -0.37 -24.08
N ILE A 130 9.08 0.59 -23.30
CA ILE A 130 8.38 1.85 -23.04
C ILE A 130 8.62 2.77 -24.24
N ASP A 131 7.58 3.44 -24.75
CA ASP A 131 7.70 4.36 -25.88
C ASP A 131 8.74 5.47 -25.63
N ASP A 132 9.43 5.92 -26.69
CA ASP A 132 10.47 6.96 -26.65
C ASP A 132 11.65 6.71 -25.69
N THR A 133 11.93 5.45 -25.32
CA THR A 133 13.10 5.05 -24.49
C THR A 133 14.24 4.40 -25.30
N PRO A 134 15.44 4.20 -24.70
CA PRO A 134 16.53 3.45 -25.34
C PRO A 134 16.12 2.07 -25.85
N ALA A 135 15.33 1.30 -25.09
CA ALA A 135 14.87 -0.03 -25.50
C ALA A 135 13.99 0.01 -26.76
N ALA A 136 13.05 0.96 -26.83
CA ALA A 136 12.22 1.17 -28.02
C ALA A 136 13.07 1.58 -29.23
N ARG A 137 13.97 2.56 -29.06
CA ARG A 137 14.88 3.01 -30.14
C ARG A 137 15.85 1.93 -30.62
N ALA A 138 16.30 1.06 -29.72
CA ALA A 138 17.16 -0.08 -30.05
C ALA A 138 16.40 -1.24 -30.72
N GLY A 139 15.06 -1.13 -30.87
CA GLY A 139 14.24 -2.13 -31.56
C GLY A 139 14.02 -3.42 -30.76
N ILE A 140 14.06 -3.35 -29.42
CA ILE A 140 13.57 -4.39 -28.52
C ILE A 140 12.04 -4.51 -28.68
N ARG A 141 11.49 -5.72 -28.55
CA ARG A 141 10.08 -6.02 -28.84
C ARG A 141 9.45 -6.87 -27.74
N ALA A 142 8.14 -6.72 -27.59
CA ALA A 142 7.32 -7.64 -26.81
C ALA A 142 7.57 -9.09 -27.24
N GLY A 143 7.83 -9.98 -26.27
CA GLY A 143 8.16 -11.39 -26.49
C GLY A 143 9.64 -11.71 -26.67
N ASP A 144 10.54 -10.71 -26.77
CA ASP A 144 11.99 -10.95 -26.70
C ASP A 144 12.37 -11.56 -25.34
N VAL A 145 13.40 -12.40 -25.30
CA VAL A 145 13.95 -12.99 -24.08
C VAL A 145 15.41 -12.58 -23.93
N ILE A 146 15.73 -11.84 -22.88
CA ILE A 146 17.11 -11.47 -22.51
C ILE A 146 17.70 -12.66 -21.75
N VAL A 147 18.84 -13.16 -22.23
CA VAL A 147 19.53 -14.34 -21.67
C VAL A 147 20.88 -14.02 -21.03
N ALA A 148 21.47 -12.87 -21.36
CA ALA A 148 22.68 -12.35 -20.73
C ALA A 148 22.72 -10.82 -20.76
N ILE A 149 23.44 -10.24 -19.79
CA ILE A 149 23.68 -8.79 -19.66
C ILE A 149 25.20 -8.59 -19.51
N ASP A 150 25.78 -7.73 -20.34
CA ASP A 150 27.23 -7.49 -20.46
C ASP A 150 28.05 -8.79 -20.57
N GLY A 151 27.54 -9.74 -21.36
CA GLY A 151 28.14 -11.06 -21.59
C GLY A 151 28.03 -12.07 -20.44
N LYS A 152 27.34 -11.72 -19.34
CA LYS A 152 27.14 -12.59 -18.18
C LYS A 152 25.71 -13.15 -18.15
N PRO A 153 25.51 -14.44 -17.86
CA PRO A 153 24.17 -14.98 -17.57
C PRO A 153 23.50 -14.21 -16.43
N ILE A 154 22.17 -14.15 -16.48
CA ILE A 154 21.38 -13.38 -15.52
C ILE A 154 21.37 -14.08 -14.15
N ASP A 155 21.73 -13.34 -13.10
CA ASP A 155 21.69 -13.82 -11.72
C ASP A 155 20.24 -13.81 -11.21
N ALA A 156 19.78 -14.95 -10.68
CA ALA A 156 18.45 -15.12 -10.10
C ALA A 156 18.08 -14.06 -9.04
N SER A 157 19.08 -13.64 -8.25
CA SER A 157 18.91 -12.75 -7.09
C SER A 157 18.91 -11.26 -7.45
N LYS A 158 19.49 -10.89 -8.60
CA LYS A 158 19.76 -9.49 -9.00
C LYS A 158 19.43 -9.26 -10.48
N ALA A 159 18.39 -9.90 -11.01
CA ALA A 159 18.14 -9.95 -12.45
C ALA A 159 17.92 -8.55 -13.10
N MET A 160 17.28 -7.62 -12.41
CA MET A 160 16.93 -6.29 -12.93
C MET A 160 18.01 -5.21 -12.68
N GLU A 161 18.84 -5.38 -11.65
CA GLU A 161 19.82 -4.39 -11.21
C GLU A 161 20.85 -4.00 -12.29
N PRO A 162 21.42 -4.93 -13.09
CA PRO A 162 22.30 -4.60 -14.21
C PRO A 162 21.65 -3.79 -15.34
N LEU A 163 20.32 -3.71 -15.40
CA LEU A 163 19.60 -2.89 -16.40
C LEU A 163 19.47 -1.43 -15.96
N ARG A 164 19.69 -1.16 -14.67
CA ARG A 164 19.80 0.18 -14.07
C ARG A 164 21.25 0.64 -14.05
N GLY A 165 21.47 1.92 -13.74
CA GLY A 165 22.79 2.55 -13.65
C GLY A 165 22.82 3.90 -14.35
N GLU A 166 23.82 4.72 -14.02
CA GLU A 166 23.91 6.15 -14.37
C GLU A 166 23.51 6.46 -15.83
N SER A 167 22.68 7.50 -16.01
CA SER A 167 22.35 8.07 -17.31
C SER A 167 23.61 8.39 -18.13
N GLY A 168 23.61 7.98 -19.40
CA GLY A 168 24.75 8.06 -20.31
C GLY A 168 25.69 6.85 -20.29
N SER A 169 25.63 5.97 -19.29
CA SER A 169 26.37 4.69 -19.27
C SER A 169 25.85 3.70 -20.32
N LYS A 170 26.58 2.62 -20.59
CA LYS A 170 26.20 1.60 -21.60
C LYS A 170 25.90 0.24 -20.97
N VAL A 171 25.07 -0.53 -21.66
CA VAL A 171 24.76 -1.94 -21.37
C VAL A 171 24.64 -2.71 -22.69
N VAL A 172 25.01 -3.99 -22.68
CA VAL A 172 24.81 -4.91 -23.79
C VAL A 172 23.88 -6.03 -23.36
N LEU A 173 22.79 -6.25 -24.09
CA LEU A 173 21.82 -7.31 -23.85
C LEU A 173 21.95 -8.38 -24.91
N THR A 174 22.15 -9.64 -24.52
CA THR A 174 22.03 -10.77 -25.46
C THR A 174 20.57 -11.22 -25.50
N ILE A 175 19.94 -11.10 -26.66
CA ILE A 175 18.51 -11.33 -26.88
C ILE A 175 18.29 -12.59 -27.73
N VAL A 176 17.33 -13.41 -27.30
CA VAL A 176 16.68 -14.45 -28.10
C VAL A 176 15.32 -13.93 -28.55
N ARG A 177 15.04 -14.03 -29.85
CA ARG A 177 13.78 -13.56 -30.46
C ARG A 177 13.19 -14.66 -31.32
N ASP A 178 11.88 -14.86 -31.23
CA ASP A 178 11.16 -15.80 -32.08
C ASP A 178 11.48 -15.58 -33.58
N LYS A 179 11.79 -16.68 -34.27
CA LYS A 179 12.17 -16.72 -35.70
C LYS A 179 13.54 -16.11 -36.03
N ALA A 180 14.33 -15.64 -35.06
CA ALA A 180 15.75 -15.35 -35.25
C ALA A 180 16.57 -16.67 -35.14
N PRO A 181 17.56 -16.92 -36.03
CA PRO A 181 18.27 -18.20 -36.05
C PRO A 181 19.32 -18.37 -34.95
N LYS A 182 19.73 -17.28 -34.28
CA LYS A 182 20.72 -17.26 -33.19
C LYS A 182 20.41 -16.10 -32.23
N PRO A 183 20.86 -16.18 -30.95
CA PRO A 183 20.91 -15.01 -30.08
C PRO A 183 21.76 -13.90 -30.70
N PHE A 184 21.44 -12.64 -30.39
CA PHE A 184 22.17 -11.47 -30.88
C PHE A 184 22.28 -10.39 -29.79
N ASP A 185 23.34 -9.59 -29.86
CA ASP A 185 23.59 -8.54 -28.88
C ASP A 185 22.98 -7.20 -29.32
N VAL A 186 22.42 -6.47 -28.37
CA VAL A 186 21.91 -5.11 -28.52
C VAL A 186 22.63 -4.22 -27.52
N SER A 187 23.36 -3.21 -28.00
CA SER A 187 23.99 -2.21 -27.13
C SER A 187 23.05 -1.02 -26.96
N LEU A 188 22.81 -0.65 -25.70
CA LEU A 188 21.98 0.48 -25.32
C LEU A 188 22.80 1.48 -24.48
N GLN A 189 22.42 2.74 -24.57
CA GLN A 189 22.82 3.76 -23.62
C GLN A 189 21.69 3.91 -22.60
N ARG A 190 22.01 3.93 -21.30
CA ARG A 190 21.03 4.21 -20.25
C ARG A 190 20.66 5.69 -20.30
N GLU A 191 19.42 5.99 -20.01
CA GLU A 191 18.86 7.35 -19.92
C GLU A 191 17.90 7.42 -18.73
N THR A 192 17.57 8.63 -18.30
CA THR A 192 16.52 8.86 -17.30
C THR A 192 15.16 8.57 -17.92
N ILE A 193 14.63 7.39 -17.64
CA ILE A 193 13.32 6.93 -18.06
C ILE A 193 12.25 7.64 -17.25
N ARG A 194 11.16 8.06 -17.88
CA ARG A 194 10.00 8.67 -17.22
C ARG A 194 8.74 7.85 -17.49
N VAL A 195 8.04 7.45 -16.44
CA VAL A 195 6.79 6.69 -16.55
C VAL A 195 5.61 7.66 -16.50
N ALA A 196 4.91 7.84 -17.62
CA ALA A 196 3.81 8.80 -17.71
C ALA A 196 2.63 8.44 -16.77
N SER A 197 2.46 9.23 -15.69
CA SER A 197 1.34 9.13 -14.75
C SER A 197 0.02 9.68 -15.28
N VAL A 198 0.09 10.64 -16.21
CA VAL A 198 -1.09 11.30 -16.79
C VAL A 198 -1.27 10.90 -18.25
N ARG A 199 -2.48 10.45 -18.60
CA ARG A 199 -2.88 10.17 -19.99
C ARG A 199 -4.21 10.85 -20.30
N SER A 200 -4.40 11.32 -21.53
CA SER A 200 -5.64 11.98 -21.95
C SER A 200 -6.17 11.50 -23.30
N LYS A 201 -7.49 11.66 -23.50
CA LYS A 201 -8.19 11.48 -24.78
C LYS A 201 -9.47 12.32 -24.81
N LEU A 202 -10.00 12.60 -26.00
CA LEU A 202 -11.40 13.01 -26.13
C LEU A 202 -12.29 11.76 -26.08
N LEU A 203 -13.40 11.84 -25.34
CA LEU A 203 -14.44 10.79 -25.34
C LEU A 203 -15.48 11.05 -26.43
N GLU A 204 -15.83 12.32 -26.61
CA GLU A 204 -16.72 12.86 -27.63
C GLU A 204 -16.21 14.26 -28.03
N PRO A 205 -16.68 14.85 -29.15
CA PRO A 205 -16.35 16.23 -29.51
C PRO A 205 -16.62 17.23 -28.36
N GLY A 206 -15.55 17.82 -27.84
CA GLY A 206 -15.57 18.76 -26.71
C GLY A 206 -15.64 18.12 -25.32
N TYR A 207 -15.64 16.79 -25.17
CA TYR A 207 -15.60 16.12 -23.87
C TYR A 207 -14.24 15.46 -23.63
N GLY A 208 -13.47 16.06 -22.72
CA GLY A 208 -12.15 15.58 -22.33
C GLY A 208 -12.22 14.43 -21.32
N TYR A 209 -11.21 13.58 -21.36
CA TYR A 209 -10.89 12.60 -20.33
C TYR A 209 -9.41 12.69 -19.99
N ILE A 210 -9.10 12.78 -18.70
CA ILE A 210 -7.75 12.68 -18.16
C ILE A 210 -7.75 11.58 -17.11
N ARG A 211 -6.84 10.62 -17.23
CA ARG A 211 -6.54 9.61 -16.20
C ARG A 211 -5.24 9.98 -15.52
N ILE A 212 -5.26 10.02 -14.19
CA ILE A 212 -4.06 10.11 -13.36
C ILE A 212 -3.94 8.76 -12.65
N SER A 213 -2.88 7.99 -12.95
CA SER A 213 -2.68 6.65 -12.38
C SER A 213 -1.90 6.65 -11.07
N THR A 214 -1.11 7.69 -10.80
CA THR A 214 -0.34 7.93 -9.58
C THR A 214 0.04 9.42 -9.53
N PHE A 215 0.34 9.97 -8.36
CA PHE A 215 0.83 11.34 -8.19
C PHE A 215 2.35 11.35 -8.00
N GLN A 216 3.06 11.76 -9.04
CA GLN A 216 4.52 11.88 -9.11
C GLN A 216 4.93 13.35 -9.20
N ALA A 217 6.24 13.64 -9.11
CA ALA A 217 6.79 14.99 -9.15
C ALA A 217 6.28 15.83 -10.35
N ASP A 218 6.23 15.24 -11.54
CA ASP A 218 5.83 15.94 -12.78
C ASP A 218 4.30 15.92 -13.05
N THR A 219 3.49 15.23 -12.24
CA THR A 219 2.06 15.01 -12.52
C THR A 219 1.25 16.31 -12.69
N GLY A 220 1.56 17.39 -11.97
CA GLY A 220 0.90 18.69 -12.16
C GLY A 220 1.22 19.29 -13.54
N ALA A 221 2.49 19.34 -13.93
CA ALA A 221 2.90 19.84 -15.24
C ALA A 221 2.35 18.98 -16.39
N ASP A 222 2.35 17.66 -16.24
CA ASP A 222 1.77 16.74 -17.22
C ASP A 222 0.24 16.86 -17.30
N PHE A 223 -0.46 17.16 -16.19
CA PHE A 223 -1.88 17.48 -16.20
C PHE A 223 -2.17 18.73 -17.04
N GLN A 224 -1.45 19.84 -16.79
CA GLN A 224 -1.59 21.08 -17.56
C GLN A 224 -1.30 20.87 -19.06
N LYS A 225 -0.28 20.07 -19.39
CA LYS A 225 0.10 19.72 -20.76
C LYS A 225 -0.99 18.91 -21.46
N ASN A 226 -1.50 17.86 -20.82
CA ASN A 226 -2.61 17.05 -21.33
C ASN A 226 -3.89 17.89 -21.49
N LEU A 227 -4.20 18.76 -20.53
CA LEU A 227 -5.36 19.65 -20.60
C LEU A 227 -5.27 20.62 -21.79
N LYS A 228 -4.12 21.26 -22.00
CA LYS A 228 -3.85 22.12 -23.17
C LYS A 228 -3.98 21.35 -24.49
N GLN A 229 -3.54 20.09 -24.55
CA GLN A 229 -3.73 19.24 -25.74
C GLN A 229 -5.21 18.97 -26.04
N LEU A 230 -6.02 18.67 -25.02
CA LEU A 230 -7.47 18.51 -25.18
C LEU A 230 -8.16 19.82 -25.60
N GLN A 231 -7.69 20.97 -25.11
CA GLN A 231 -8.19 22.30 -25.45
C GLN A 231 -7.71 22.83 -26.82
N ALA A 232 -6.77 22.16 -27.50
CA ALA A 232 -6.28 22.58 -28.81
C ALA A 232 -7.38 22.57 -29.90
N GLY A 233 -8.42 21.75 -29.72
CA GLY A 233 -9.64 21.74 -30.55
C GLY A 233 -10.70 22.78 -30.18
N GLY A 234 -10.43 23.64 -29.19
CA GLY A 234 -11.36 24.64 -28.66
C GLY A 234 -11.77 24.39 -27.20
N LYS A 235 -12.67 25.24 -26.66
CA LYS A 235 -13.13 25.12 -25.27
C LYS A 235 -13.86 23.78 -25.05
N LEU A 236 -13.46 23.05 -24.02
CA LEU A 236 -14.16 21.83 -23.59
C LEU A 236 -15.56 22.16 -23.05
N ARG A 237 -16.50 21.24 -23.28
CA ARG A 237 -17.85 21.19 -22.72
C ARG A 237 -17.91 20.49 -21.36
N GLY A 238 -16.88 19.70 -21.04
CA GLY A 238 -16.75 18.96 -19.80
C GLY A 238 -15.44 18.16 -19.75
N LEU A 239 -14.98 17.84 -18.54
CA LEU A 239 -13.86 16.93 -18.28
C LEU A 239 -14.29 15.79 -17.35
N VAL A 240 -13.96 14.55 -17.73
CA VAL A 240 -13.92 13.40 -16.81
C VAL A 240 -12.48 13.25 -16.30
N LEU A 241 -12.30 13.32 -14.98
CA LEU A 241 -11.04 13.08 -14.29
C LEU A 241 -11.09 11.69 -13.64
N ASP A 242 -10.35 10.72 -14.17
CA ASP A 242 -10.35 9.33 -13.69
C ASP A 242 -9.18 9.07 -12.73
N LEU A 243 -9.53 8.82 -11.46
CA LEU A 243 -8.64 8.49 -10.35
C LEU A 243 -8.83 7.04 -9.87
N ARG A 244 -9.61 6.21 -10.59
CA ARG A 244 -9.81 4.79 -10.22
C ARG A 244 -8.49 4.05 -10.16
N SER A 245 -8.31 3.26 -9.11
CA SER A 245 -7.10 2.46 -8.86
C SER A 245 -5.82 3.31 -8.86
N ASN A 246 -5.90 4.56 -8.41
CA ASN A 246 -4.76 5.43 -8.15
C ASN A 246 -4.50 5.48 -6.62
N PRO A 247 -3.42 4.84 -6.13
CA PRO A 247 -3.13 4.72 -4.70
C PRO A 247 -2.64 6.04 -4.04
N GLY A 248 -2.62 7.14 -4.79
CA GLY A 248 -2.15 8.44 -4.34
C GLY A 248 -0.73 8.70 -4.83
N GLY A 249 0.14 9.14 -3.93
CA GLY A 249 1.50 9.59 -4.24
C GLY A 249 1.78 10.93 -3.57
N LEU A 250 2.52 11.82 -4.24
CA LEU A 250 2.89 13.13 -3.72
C LEU A 250 1.65 14.04 -3.52
N LEU A 251 1.45 14.47 -2.28
CA LEU A 251 0.42 15.43 -1.88
C LEU A 251 0.50 16.72 -2.70
N THR A 252 1.71 17.25 -2.88
CA THR A 252 1.96 18.52 -3.60
C THR A 252 1.46 18.47 -5.04
N SER A 253 1.62 17.34 -5.73
CA SER A 253 1.13 17.17 -7.10
C SER A 253 -0.40 17.07 -7.16
N ALA A 254 -1.05 16.47 -6.16
CA ALA A 254 -2.51 16.48 -6.06
C ALA A 254 -3.06 17.87 -5.70
N VAL A 255 -2.34 18.63 -4.86
CA VAL A 255 -2.67 20.04 -4.56
C VAL A 255 -2.55 20.90 -5.82
N GLN A 256 -1.50 20.74 -6.64
CA GLN A 256 -1.34 21.45 -7.91
C GLN A 256 -2.51 21.17 -8.88
N VAL A 257 -2.91 19.90 -9.05
CA VAL A 257 -4.05 19.54 -9.91
C VAL A 257 -5.39 20.06 -9.36
N ALA A 258 -5.54 20.19 -8.04
CA ALA A 258 -6.70 20.83 -7.44
C ALA A 258 -6.70 22.35 -7.69
N ASP A 259 -5.53 22.99 -7.57
CA ASP A 259 -5.30 24.42 -7.79
C ASP A 259 -5.59 24.82 -9.25
N ASP A 260 -5.09 24.03 -10.22
CA ASP A 260 -5.37 24.17 -11.66
C ASP A 260 -6.87 24.12 -12.03
N LEU A 261 -7.73 23.69 -11.10
CA LEU A 261 -9.17 23.51 -11.28
C LEU A 261 -10.01 24.41 -10.36
N LEU A 262 -9.40 25.22 -9.48
CA LEU A 262 -10.09 26.05 -8.49
C LEU A 262 -9.64 27.51 -8.61
N ASP A 263 -10.53 28.47 -8.36
CA ASP A 263 -10.15 29.89 -8.30
C ASP A 263 -9.83 30.39 -6.87
N LYS A 264 -10.25 29.61 -5.86
CA LYS A 264 -10.14 29.91 -4.42
C LYS A 264 -10.67 28.73 -3.59
N GLY A 265 -10.44 28.81 -2.29
CA GLY A 265 -10.96 27.87 -1.30
C GLY A 265 -9.85 27.04 -0.67
N ASN A 266 -10.14 26.31 0.39
CA ASN A 266 -9.17 25.35 0.91
C ASN A 266 -9.12 24.12 0.01
N ILE A 267 -7.94 23.58 -0.25
CA ILE A 267 -7.74 22.31 -0.94
C ILE A 267 -7.68 21.19 0.11
N VAL A 268 -6.77 21.34 1.07
CA VAL A 268 -6.55 20.37 2.15
C VAL A 268 -5.89 21.05 3.35
N SER A 269 -6.03 20.43 4.53
CA SER A 269 -5.17 20.72 5.67
C SER A 269 -4.62 19.43 6.28
N THR A 270 -3.41 19.51 6.84
CA THR A 270 -2.82 18.46 7.67
C THR A 270 -2.86 18.89 9.13
N ARG A 271 -3.06 17.93 10.05
CA ARG A 271 -2.86 18.16 11.49
C ARG A 271 -2.05 17.01 12.09
N GLY A 272 -0.98 17.33 12.79
CA GLY A 272 -0.09 16.36 13.42
C GLY A 272 0.03 16.53 14.94
N ARG A 273 1.03 15.85 15.52
CA ARG A 273 1.30 15.93 16.98
C ARG A 273 2.04 17.23 17.37
N ILE A 274 2.75 17.82 16.42
CA ILE A 274 3.58 19.02 16.59
C ILE A 274 3.23 20.04 15.51
N SER A 275 3.32 21.33 15.81
CA SER A 275 2.86 22.42 14.94
C SER A 275 3.53 22.45 13.57
N ILE A 276 4.77 21.97 13.44
CA ILE A 276 5.47 21.86 12.13
C ILE A 276 4.88 20.78 11.21
N SER A 277 4.03 19.88 11.74
CA SER A 277 3.27 18.90 10.95
C SER A 277 1.89 19.43 10.53
N ASP A 278 1.50 20.61 11.00
CA ASP A 278 0.27 21.27 10.59
C ASP A 278 0.53 22.13 9.35
N ALA A 279 -0.26 21.92 8.30
CA ALA A 279 -0.16 22.67 7.05
C ALA A 279 -1.56 22.94 6.48
N LYS A 280 -1.68 24.00 5.69
CA LYS A 280 -2.91 24.36 4.98
C LYS A 280 -2.56 24.78 3.57
N PHE A 281 -3.24 24.17 2.61
CA PHE A 281 -3.07 24.45 1.19
C PHE A 281 -4.38 25.04 0.69
N ASP A 282 -4.34 26.28 0.22
CA ASP A 282 -5.48 27.01 -0.33
C ASP A 282 -5.24 27.28 -1.81
N ALA A 283 -6.31 27.28 -2.60
CA ALA A 283 -6.25 27.52 -4.03
C ALA A 283 -6.01 29.01 -4.37
N THR A 284 -5.34 29.22 -5.49
CA THR A 284 -5.02 30.50 -6.11
C THR A 284 -5.93 30.77 -7.33
N PRO A 285 -6.16 32.02 -7.76
CA PRO A 285 -7.04 32.30 -8.89
C PRO A 285 -6.47 31.82 -10.22
N GLY A 286 -7.20 30.96 -10.96
CA GLY A 286 -6.70 30.45 -12.24
C GLY A 286 -7.32 29.15 -12.77
N ASP A 287 -8.60 28.83 -12.53
CA ASP A 287 -9.22 27.59 -13.06
C ASP A 287 -8.99 27.45 -14.58
N LEU A 288 -8.13 26.50 -14.97
CA LEU A 288 -7.69 26.29 -16.36
C LEU A 288 -8.83 25.81 -17.27
N LEU A 289 -9.95 25.37 -16.68
CA LEU A 289 -11.18 25.03 -17.36
C LEU A 289 -12.19 26.18 -17.43
N GLY A 290 -11.97 27.30 -16.72
CA GLY A 290 -12.84 28.48 -16.71
C GLY A 290 -14.30 28.13 -16.46
N GLY A 291 -14.57 27.45 -15.34
CA GLY A 291 -15.90 27.00 -14.91
C GLY A 291 -16.49 25.84 -15.72
N THR A 292 -15.73 25.20 -16.62
CA THR A 292 -16.23 24.05 -17.38
C THR A 292 -16.53 22.87 -16.43
N PRO A 293 -17.67 22.18 -16.56
CA PRO A 293 -18.06 21.08 -15.68
C PRO A 293 -16.99 19.98 -15.57
N VAL A 294 -16.78 19.47 -14.36
CA VAL A 294 -15.87 18.35 -14.06
C VAL A 294 -16.63 17.27 -13.33
N VAL A 295 -16.37 16.02 -13.70
CA VAL A 295 -16.79 14.83 -12.95
C VAL A 295 -15.53 14.03 -12.60
N VAL A 296 -15.36 13.68 -11.32
CA VAL A 296 -14.24 12.85 -10.85
C VAL A 296 -14.72 11.43 -10.63
N LEU A 297 -14.08 10.47 -11.32
CA LEU A 297 -14.40 9.05 -11.26
C LEU A 297 -13.40 8.35 -10.32
N VAL A 298 -13.92 7.67 -9.29
CA VAL A 298 -13.14 7.04 -8.21
C VAL A 298 -13.61 5.59 -7.93
N ASP A 299 -12.78 4.80 -7.25
CA ASP A 299 -13.13 3.46 -6.79
C ASP A 299 -12.36 3.07 -5.51
N ALA A 300 -12.50 1.82 -5.05
CA ALA A 300 -11.82 1.32 -3.84
C ALA A 300 -10.28 1.43 -3.88
N GLY A 301 -9.68 1.47 -5.09
CA GLY A 301 -8.24 1.64 -5.27
C GLY A 301 -7.80 3.10 -5.36
N SER A 302 -8.73 4.07 -5.35
CA SER A 302 -8.41 5.49 -5.15
C SER A 302 -8.02 5.71 -3.68
N ALA A 303 -6.79 6.15 -3.40
CA ALA A 303 -6.31 6.36 -2.03
C ALA A 303 -5.49 7.66 -1.85
N SER A 304 -5.38 8.15 -0.61
CA SER A 304 -4.44 9.20 -0.19
C SER A 304 -4.57 10.49 -1.04
N ALA A 305 -3.55 10.86 -1.81
CA ALA A 305 -3.55 12.05 -2.66
C ALA A 305 -4.74 12.09 -3.67
N SER A 306 -5.22 10.94 -4.12
CA SER A 306 -6.45 10.82 -4.93
C SER A 306 -7.71 11.24 -4.16
N GLU A 307 -7.78 10.87 -2.87
CA GLU A 307 -8.88 11.19 -1.98
C GLU A 307 -8.83 12.66 -1.55
N VAL A 308 -7.63 13.22 -1.41
CA VAL A 308 -7.40 14.66 -1.22
C VAL A 308 -7.93 15.46 -2.41
N LEU A 309 -7.55 15.09 -3.65
CA LEU A 309 -8.03 15.77 -4.86
C LEU A 309 -9.55 15.66 -5.02
N ALA A 310 -10.11 14.45 -4.84
CA ALA A 310 -11.55 14.24 -4.89
C ALA A 310 -12.29 15.05 -3.80
N GLY A 311 -11.82 15.02 -2.56
CA GLY A 311 -12.38 15.77 -1.44
C GLY A 311 -12.29 17.28 -1.62
N ALA A 312 -11.17 17.79 -2.15
CA ALA A 312 -10.98 19.21 -2.47
C ALA A 312 -11.99 19.70 -3.52
N LEU A 313 -12.08 19.00 -4.66
CA LEU A 313 -12.99 19.40 -5.74
C LEU A 313 -14.47 19.22 -5.36
N ARG A 314 -14.79 18.22 -4.54
CA ARG A 314 -16.14 17.98 -4.01
C ARG A 314 -16.57 19.07 -3.04
N ASP A 315 -15.78 19.30 -1.98
CA ASP A 315 -16.17 20.17 -0.87
C ASP A 315 -16.19 21.65 -1.31
N ASN A 316 -15.41 22.04 -2.33
CA ASN A 316 -15.52 23.35 -3.00
C ASN A 316 -16.60 23.42 -4.10
N GLN A 317 -17.44 22.39 -4.25
CA GLN A 317 -18.54 22.31 -5.23
C GLN A 317 -18.07 22.44 -6.70
N ARG A 318 -16.80 22.14 -6.98
CA ARG A 318 -16.16 22.31 -8.30
C ARG A 318 -16.40 21.13 -9.23
N ALA A 319 -16.50 19.93 -8.67
CA ALA A 319 -16.75 18.68 -9.39
C ALA A 319 -17.70 17.78 -8.62
N ARG A 320 -18.39 16.91 -9.36
CA ARG A 320 -19.20 15.83 -8.77
C ARG A 320 -18.40 14.53 -8.75
N ILE A 321 -18.48 13.77 -7.66
CA ILE A 321 -17.79 12.49 -7.52
C ILE A 321 -18.74 11.36 -7.92
N ILE A 322 -18.25 10.46 -8.77
CA ILE A 322 -18.95 9.27 -9.27
C ILE A 322 -18.06 8.04 -9.09
N GLY A 323 -18.67 6.88 -8.83
CA GLY A 323 -17.93 5.62 -8.70
C GLY A 323 -18.26 4.87 -7.41
N SER A 324 -17.28 4.23 -6.79
CA SER A 324 -17.46 3.55 -5.50
C SER A 324 -16.70 4.26 -4.38
N ARG A 325 -16.92 3.88 -3.11
CA ARG A 325 -16.19 4.47 -1.96
C ARG A 325 -14.68 4.28 -2.15
N THR A 326 -13.91 5.30 -1.82
CA THR A 326 -12.44 5.26 -1.88
C THR A 326 -11.82 4.54 -0.67
N PHE A 327 -10.52 4.26 -0.73
CA PHE A 327 -9.82 3.38 0.20
C PHE A 327 -9.85 3.81 1.68
N GLY A 328 -9.82 5.13 1.95
CA GLY A 328 -9.84 5.69 3.29
C GLY A 328 -8.47 6.03 3.88
N LYS A 329 -7.41 6.20 3.08
CA LYS A 329 -6.08 6.56 3.61
C LYS A 329 -5.99 8.07 3.86
N GLY A 330 -6.23 8.48 5.10
CA GLY A 330 -6.16 9.86 5.57
C GLY A 330 -4.89 10.21 6.33
N SER A 331 -3.82 9.43 6.20
CA SER A 331 -2.55 9.62 6.93
C SER A 331 -1.46 10.25 6.06
N VAL A 332 -0.67 11.15 6.67
CA VAL A 332 0.50 11.80 6.06
C VAL A 332 1.76 11.07 6.50
N GLN A 333 2.55 10.57 5.56
CA GLN A 333 3.87 10.04 5.84
C GLN A 333 4.96 11.08 5.54
N THR A 334 5.94 11.20 6.43
CA THR A 334 7.17 11.95 6.22
C THR A 334 8.34 10.98 6.14
N VAL A 335 9.21 11.12 5.14
CA VAL A 335 10.48 10.38 5.07
C VAL A 335 11.53 11.18 5.84
N LEU A 336 12.15 10.54 6.83
CA LEU A 336 13.19 11.10 7.69
C LEU A 336 14.51 10.38 7.36
N PRO A 337 15.48 11.05 6.70
CA PRO A 337 16.76 10.45 6.39
C PRO A 337 17.59 10.23 7.65
N LEU A 338 18.43 9.19 7.63
CA LEU A 338 19.37 8.85 8.70
C LEU A 338 20.82 9.03 8.23
N ASP A 339 21.73 9.29 9.16
CA ASP A 339 23.15 9.60 8.87
C ASP A 339 23.91 8.49 8.10
N ASN A 340 23.38 7.27 8.09
CA ASN A 340 23.96 6.12 7.40
C ASN A 340 23.42 5.92 5.96
N GLY A 341 22.52 6.77 5.48
CA GLY A 341 21.88 6.67 4.16
C GLY A 341 20.56 5.88 4.13
N ASP A 342 20.17 5.27 5.25
CA ASP A 342 18.86 4.66 5.42
C ASP A 342 17.79 5.73 5.73
N SER A 343 16.51 5.38 5.80
CA SER A 343 15.42 6.32 6.09
C SER A 343 14.29 5.71 6.90
N VAL A 344 13.56 6.55 7.64
CA VAL A 344 12.30 6.17 8.30
C VAL A 344 11.15 6.91 7.65
N LYS A 345 10.24 6.17 6.99
CA LYS A 345 8.95 6.72 6.58
C LYS A 345 7.98 6.57 7.75
N LEU A 346 7.55 7.68 8.34
CA LEU A 346 6.74 7.71 9.56
C LEU A 346 5.44 8.48 9.34
N THR A 347 4.32 8.00 9.88
CA THR A 347 3.08 8.78 9.90
C THR A 347 3.18 9.93 10.91
N THR A 348 3.10 11.17 10.44
CA THR A 348 3.32 12.40 11.23
C THR A 348 2.07 13.25 11.41
N ALA A 349 1.11 13.15 10.49
CA ALA A 349 -0.13 13.93 10.50
C ALA A 349 -1.30 13.16 9.86
N ARG A 350 -2.50 13.76 9.92
CA ARG A 350 -3.71 13.33 9.21
C ARG A 350 -4.19 14.39 8.23
N TYR A 351 -4.74 13.97 7.10
CA TYR A 351 -5.45 14.81 6.14
C TYR A 351 -6.87 15.13 6.61
N TYR A 352 -7.29 16.38 6.35
CA TYR A 352 -8.65 16.86 6.51
C TYR A 352 -9.08 17.58 5.23
N THR A 353 -10.26 17.25 4.72
CA THR A 353 -10.86 17.89 3.54
C THR A 353 -11.34 19.32 3.89
N PRO A 354 -11.74 20.14 2.92
CA PRO A 354 -12.20 21.51 3.18
C PRO A 354 -13.42 21.62 4.10
N SER A 355 -14.27 20.58 4.17
CA SER A 355 -15.35 20.49 5.17
C SER A 355 -14.89 20.14 6.60
N GLY A 356 -13.57 19.99 6.82
CA GLY A 356 -12.96 19.71 8.12
C GLY A 356 -12.99 18.24 8.56
N LYS A 357 -13.49 17.34 7.72
CA LYS A 357 -13.56 15.89 7.99
C LYS A 357 -12.24 15.19 7.67
N SER A 358 -11.82 14.25 8.51
CA SER A 358 -10.71 13.36 8.14
C SER A 358 -11.16 12.28 7.14
N ILE A 359 -10.26 11.92 6.24
CA ILE A 359 -10.45 10.83 5.26
C ILE A 359 -10.20 9.46 5.93
N GLN A 360 -9.41 9.44 7.02
CA GLN A 360 -8.87 8.23 7.63
C GLN A 360 -9.96 7.20 7.98
N ALA A 361 -9.75 5.96 7.54
CA ALA A 361 -10.65 4.80 7.66
C ALA A 361 -12.08 4.95 7.07
N SER A 362 -12.49 6.16 6.65
CA SER A 362 -13.84 6.45 6.12
C SER A 362 -13.88 6.54 4.59
N GLY A 363 -12.88 7.19 3.99
CA GLY A 363 -12.82 7.48 2.57
C GLY A 363 -13.80 8.57 2.10
N ILE A 364 -13.71 8.89 0.83
CA ILE A 364 -14.63 9.73 0.07
C ILE A 364 -15.77 8.85 -0.44
N VAL A 365 -16.99 9.13 0.04
CA VAL A 365 -18.22 8.56 -0.53
C VAL A 365 -18.65 9.41 -1.75
N PRO A 366 -18.82 8.83 -2.95
CA PRO A 366 -19.33 9.53 -4.13
C PRO A 366 -20.80 9.95 -4.02
N GLU A 367 -21.19 11.08 -4.63
CA GLU A 367 -22.61 11.46 -4.75
C GLU A 367 -23.38 10.60 -5.77
N VAL A 368 -22.66 9.89 -6.64
CA VAL A 368 -23.25 8.97 -7.62
C VAL A 368 -22.55 7.61 -7.52
N LEU A 369 -23.16 6.71 -6.75
CA LEU A 369 -22.65 5.37 -6.56
C LEU A 369 -22.82 4.51 -7.81
N LEU A 370 -21.72 3.95 -8.30
CA LEU A 370 -21.67 2.90 -9.30
C LEU A 370 -21.33 1.56 -8.62
N THR A 371 -21.98 0.48 -9.01
CA THR A 371 -21.53 -0.89 -8.72
C THR A 371 -20.88 -1.51 -9.96
N PRO A 372 -19.97 -2.49 -9.79
CA PRO A 372 -19.45 -3.29 -10.90
C PRO A 372 -20.58 -3.88 -11.77
N GLU A 373 -20.32 -4.03 -13.07
CA GLU A 373 -21.21 -4.81 -13.93
C GLU A 373 -21.00 -6.31 -13.63
N PRO A 374 -22.06 -7.10 -13.37
CA PRO A 374 -21.91 -8.51 -13.04
C PRO A 374 -21.33 -9.30 -14.22
N GLN A 375 -20.17 -9.91 -14.05
CA GLN A 375 -19.57 -10.77 -15.06
C GLN A 375 -20.06 -12.23 -14.93
N PRO A 376 -20.14 -12.98 -16.05
CA PRO A 376 -20.44 -14.41 -16.01
C PRO A 376 -19.29 -15.21 -15.35
N GLY A 377 -19.36 -15.36 -14.03
CA GLY A 377 -18.32 -16.04 -13.23
C GLY A 377 -18.25 -15.56 -11.78
N ASP A 378 -18.76 -14.35 -11.49
CA ASP A 378 -18.64 -13.67 -10.18
C ASP A 378 -19.36 -14.37 -9.00
N ALA A 379 -19.99 -15.53 -9.22
CA ALA A 379 -20.60 -16.31 -8.16
C ALA A 379 -19.58 -16.99 -7.22
N ASP A 380 -18.32 -17.15 -7.67
CA ASP A 380 -17.28 -17.93 -6.99
C ASP A 380 -16.03 -17.09 -6.62
N VAL A 381 -16.07 -15.76 -6.75
CA VAL A 381 -14.98 -14.89 -6.27
C VAL A 381 -15.03 -14.83 -4.74
N PRO A 382 -13.98 -15.24 -3.99
CA PRO A 382 -13.98 -15.15 -2.55
C PRO A 382 -14.14 -13.70 -2.08
N ALA A 383 -14.94 -13.49 -1.04
CA ALA A 383 -15.23 -12.15 -0.48
C ALA A 383 -14.00 -11.36 0.02
N SER A 384 -12.82 -11.99 0.07
CA SER A 384 -11.57 -11.41 0.57
C SER A 384 -11.02 -10.20 -0.21
N VAL A 385 -11.58 -9.88 -1.39
CA VAL A 385 -11.22 -8.65 -2.14
C VAL A 385 -12.31 -7.57 -2.03
N ALA A 386 -13.53 -7.93 -1.60
CA ALA A 386 -14.67 -7.01 -1.51
C ALA A 386 -14.61 -6.08 -0.28
N ASP A 387 -13.87 -6.47 0.76
CA ASP A 387 -13.76 -5.72 2.02
C ASP A 387 -12.45 -4.91 2.16
N PHE A 388 -11.58 -4.88 1.14
CA PHE A 388 -10.25 -4.25 1.25
C PHE A 388 -10.31 -2.72 1.34
N SER A 389 -10.05 -2.20 2.54
CA SER A 389 -10.04 -0.76 2.88
C SER A 389 -9.04 -0.44 3.99
N GLU A 390 -8.73 0.84 4.22
CA GLU A 390 -7.86 1.27 5.32
C GLU A 390 -8.34 0.74 6.68
N ALA A 391 -9.66 0.73 6.92
CA ALA A 391 -10.28 0.24 8.15
C ALA A 391 -10.12 -1.28 8.39
N THR A 392 -9.70 -2.03 7.37
CA THR A 392 -9.45 -3.48 7.47
C THR A 392 -7.97 -3.83 7.58
N LEU A 393 -7.06 -2.86 7.42
CA LEU A 393 -5.64 -3.12 7.58
C LEU A 393 -5.30 -3.42 9.05
N PRO A 394 -4.46 -4.44 9.33
CA PRO A 394 -3.90 -4.64 10.67
C PRO A 394 -3.16 -3.38 11.16
N GLY A 395 -3.44 -2.95 12.39
CA GLY A 395 -2.78 -1.80 13.00
C GLY A 395 -3.17 -0.42 12.43
N HIS A 396 -4.21 -0.32 11.58
CA HIS A 396 -4.59 0.98 10.99
C HIS A 396 -4.90 2.05 12.05
N LEU A 397 -4.65 3.31 11.69
CA LEU A 397 -5.04 4.44 12.53
C LEU A 397 -6.55 4.64 12.47
N ARG A 398 -7.22 4.62 13.62
CA ARG A 398 -8.68 4.77 13.68
C ARG A 398 -9.19 6.08 13.07
N GLY A 399 -10.26 5.98 12.31
CA GLY A 399 -11.00 7.12 11.73
C GLY A 399 -12.03 7.71 12.68
N ASP A 400 -12.37 8.99 12.46
CA ASP A 400 -13.33 9.70 13.31
C ASP A 400 -14.79 9.22 13.09
N ALA A 401 -15.08 8.67 11.90
CA ALA A 401 -16.38 8.12 11.48
C ALA A 401 -16.38 6.58 11.34
N GLU A 402 -15.37 5.92 11.92
CA GLU A 402 -15.23 4.47 11.85
C GLU A 402 -16.26 3.78 12.76
N GLY A 403 -16.97 2.78 12.22
CA GLY A 403 -18.05 2.09 12.93
C GLY A 403 -19.41 2.81 12.90
N GLU A 404 -19.55 3.93 12.18
CA GLU A 404 -20.87 4.51 11.89
C GLU A 404 -21.74 3.55 11.06
N GLU A 405 -23.06 3.54 11.33
CA GLU A 405 -24.00 2.70 10.58
C GLU A 405 -24.00 3.05 9.08
N GLY A 406 -23.95 2.02 8.23
CA GLY A 406 -23.87 2.19 6.78
C GLY A 406 -22.44 2.34 6.22
N TYR A 407 -21.41 2.11 7.03
CA TYR A 407 -20.09 1.80 6.48
C TYR A 407 -20.12 0.54 5.61
N SER A 408 -19.43 0.60 4.48
CA SER A 408 -19.16 -0.52 3.59
C SER A 408 -17.89 -0.18 2.81
N ALA A 409 -17.00 -1.15 2.61
CA ALA A 409 -15.87 -0.99 1.70
C ALA A 409 -16.36 -0.65 0.28
N GLY A 410 -15.48 -0.06 -0.52
CA GLY A 410 -15.75 0.22 -1.92
C GLY A 410 -15.50 -1.01 -2.80
N ASP A 411 -16.03 -0.95 -4.02
CA ASP A 411 -15.68 -1.86 -5.10
C ASP A 411 -14.58 -1.24 -5.98
N VAL A 412 -13.70 -2.07 -6.56
CA VAL A 412 -12.89 -1.69 -7.73
C VAL A 412 -13.79 -1.65 -8.96
N LEU A 413 -13.65 -0.64 -9.82
CA LEU A 413 -14.54 -0.44 -10.97
C LEU A 413 -13.80 -0.63 -12.31
N PRO A 414 -13.68 -1.86 -12.82
CA PRO A 414 -12.91 -2.15 -14.05
C PRO A 414 -13.59 -1.65 -15.34
N GLY A 415 -12.79 -1.54 -16.40
CA GLY A 415 -13.26 -1.30 -17.77
C GLY A 415 -13.79 0.12 -18.05
N ASP A 416 -14.45 0.27 -19.20
CA ASP A 416 -14.91 1.55 -19.74
C ASP A 416 -16.35 1.93 -19.36
N GLY A 417 -17.17 0.99 -18.86
CA GLY A 417 -18.54 1.25 -18.40
C GLY A 417 -18.67 2.38 -17.35
N PRO A 418 -17.77 2.45 -16.34
CA PRO A 418 -17.71 3.57 -15.42
C PRO A 418 -17.34 4.91 -16.09
N ILE A 419 -16.50 4.89 -17.13
CA ILE A 419 -16.15 6.11 -17.91
C ILE A 419 -17.36 6.60 -18.69
N ALA A 420 -18.09 5.70 -19.34
CA ALA A 420 -19.34 6.01 -20.03
C ALA A 420 -20.40 6.56 -19.06
N SER A 421 -20.46 6.02 -17.84
CA SER A 421 -21.34 6.53 -16.77
C SER A 421 -20.93 7.94 -16.31
N ALA A 422 -19.64 8.21 -16.13
CA ALA A 422 -19.12 9.53 -15.79
C ALA A 422 -19.40 10.56 -16.90
N LEU A 423 -19.23 10.19 -18.17
CA LEU A 423 -19.57 11.02 -19.32
C LEU A 423 -21.07 11.30 -19.41
N ALA A 424 -21.93 10.31 -19.15
CA ALA A 424 -23.37 10.50 -19.11
C ALA A 424 -23.78 11.47 -18.00
N GLU A 425 -23.23 11.31 -16.79
CA GLU A 425 -23.48 12.20 -15.65
C GLU A 425 -22.99 13.64 -15.91
N LEU A 426 -21.83 13.78 -16.55
CA LEU A 426 -21.26 15.06 -16.99
C LEU A 426 -22.11 15.77 -18.07
N LYS A 427 -22.76 15.00 -18.95
CA LYS A 427 -23.68 15.51 -19.99
C LYS A 427 -25.07 15.82 -19.45
N GLN A 428 -25.55 15.03 -18.49
CA GLN A 428 -26.86 15.17 -17.86
C GLN A 428 -26.79 14.67 -16.41
N PRO A 429 -26.70 15.59 -15.43
CA PRO A 429 -26.66 15.22 -14.02
C PRO A 429 -27.89 14.40 -13.58
N GLY A 430 -27.65 13.35 -12.80
CA GLY A 430 -28.62 12.36 -12.34
C GLY A 430 -28.93 11.26 -13.35
N SER A 431 -28.26 11.20 -14.51
CA SER A 431 -28.46 10.14 -15.51
C SER A 431 -27.82 8.82 -15.08
N ALA A 432 -26.61 8.85 -14.52
CA ALA A 432 -25.92 7.64 -14.08
C ALA A 432 -26.60 7.01 -12.85
N ALA A 433 -27.09 7.83 -11.92
CA ALA A 433 -27.88 7.36 -10.78
C ALA A 433 -29.17 6.60 -11.22
N LYS A 434 -29.86 7.09 -12.26
CA LYS A 434 -31.04 6.42 -12.85
C LYS A 434 -30.66 5.11 -13.53
N ALA A 435 -29.54 5.09 -14.27
CA ALA A 435 -29.04 3.87 -14.91
C ALA A 435 -28.68 2.79 -13.88
N GLN A 436 -27.97 3.16 -12.80
CA GLN A 436 -27.61 2.27 -11.70
C GLN A 436 -28.84 1.75 -10.94
N ALA A 437 -29.85 2.58 -10.68
CA ALA A 437 -31.12 2.13 -10.10
C ALA A 437 -31.80 1.07 -10.99
N ALA A 438 -31.81 1.27 -12.31
CA ALA A 438 -32.36 0.30 -13.27
C ALA A 438 -31.52 -0.99 -13.35
N LEU A 439 -30.18 -0.91 -13.27
CA LEU A 439 -29.29 -2.07 -13.22
C LEU A 439 -29.55 -2.90 -11.95
N ARG A 440 -29.55 -2.27 -10.77
CA ARG A 440 -29.83 -2.92 -9.48
C ARG A 440 -31.20 -3.61 -9.48
N ALA A 441 -32.24 -2.97 -10.03
CA ALA A 441 -33.56 -3.57 -10.18
C ALA A 441 -33.55 -4.82 -11.08
N LYS A 442 -32.81 -4.79 -12.21
CA LYS A 442 -32.63 -5.97 -13.10
C LYS A 442 -31.90 -7.11 -12.40
N VAL A 443 -30.81 -6.82 -11.69
CA VAL A 443 -30.02 -7.81 -10.93
C VAL A 443 -30.88 -8.46 -9.85
N GLN A 444 -31.61 -7.67 -9.05
CA GLN A 444 -32.53 -8.20 -8.04
C GLN A 444 -33.66 -9.06 -8.65
N ALA A 445 -34.20 -8.67 -9.80
CA ALA A 445 -35.19 -9.49 -10.52
C ALA A 445 -34.58 -10.82 -11.02
N ALA A 446 -33.35 -10.79 -11.54
CA ALA A 446 -32.63 -11.99 -11.98
C ALA A 446 -32.32 -12.95 -10.81
N HIS A 447 -31.86 -12.43 -9.66
CA HIS A 447 -31.64 -13.25 -8.45
C HIS A 447 -32.95 -13.86 -7.95
N LYS A 448 -34.05 -13.10 -7.89
CA LYS A 448 -35.38 -13.63 -7.51
C LYS A 448 -35.85 -14.71 -8.48
N ALA A 449 -35.66 -14.53 -9.80
CA ALA A 449 -36.01 -15.53 -10.80
C ALA A 449 -35.13 -16.80 -10.71
N LYS A 450 -33.84 -16.67 -10.39
CA LYS A 450 -32.93 -17.81 -10.17
C LYS A 450 -33.33 -18.58 -8.90
N ALA A 451 -33.55 -17.89 -7.79
CA ALA A 451 -34.01 -18.49 -6.53
C ALA A 451 -35.38 -19.19 -6.67
N ALA A 452 -36.32 -18.59 -7.42
CA ALA A 452 -37.62 -19.21 -7.70
C ALA A 452 -37.49 -20.49 -8.55
N LYS A 453 -36.52 -20.58 -9.46
CA LYS A 453 -36.21 -21.81 -10.20
C LYS A 453 -35.60 -22.88 -9.29
N THR A 454 -34.64 -22.53 -8.44
CA THR A 454 -34.02 -23.47 -7.48
C THR A 454 -35.02 -23.97 -6.43
N ALA A 455 -36.01 -23.16 -6.05
CA ALA A 455 -37.09 -23.57 -5.16
C ALA A 455 -38.20 -24.41 -5.84
N ALA A 456 -38.21 -24.48 -7.18
CA ALA A 456 -39.18 -25.23 -7.97
C ALA A 456 -38.69 -26.63 -8.40
N GLU A 457 -37.43 -26.98 -8.15
CA GLU A 457 -36.94 -28.35 -8.33
C GLU A 457 -37.47 -29.26 -7.20
N PRO A 458 -38.14 -30.38 -7.52
CA PRO A 458 -38.75 -31.23 -6.50
C PRO A 458 -37.66 -31.96 -5.69
N LYS A 459 -37.76 -31.89 -4.36
CA LYS A 459 -36.99 -32.75 -3.44
C LYS A 459 -37.13 -34.21 -3.91
N PRO A 460 -36.03 -34.96 -4.12
CA PRO A 460 -36.13 -36.35 -4.53
C PRO A 460 -36.88 -37.15 -3.45
N ALA A 461 -37.95 -37.83 -3.85
CA ALA A 461 -38.80 -38.57 -2.95
C ALA A 461 -38.03 -39.73 -2.30
N ALA A 462 -38.19 -39.91 -0.98
CA ALA A 462 -37.57 -41.00 -0.25
C ALA A 462 -38.08 -42.35 -0.76
N ALA A 463 -37.20 -43.13 -1.38
CA ALA A 463 -37.51 -44.50 -1.77
C ALA A 463 -37.73 -45.38 -0.52
N ARG A 464 -38.91 -46.00 -0.44
CA ARG A 464 -39.24 -47.08 0.51
C ARG A 464 -39.51 -48.39 -0.25
N PRO A 465 -39.38 -49.55 0.40
CA PRO A 465 -38.70 -50.69 -0.21
C PRO A 465 -39.60 -51.65 -0.98
N ALA A 466 -39.02 -52.34 -1.96
CA ALA A 466 -39.60 -53.53 -2.57
C ALA A 466 -39.34 -54.77 -1.71
N ALA A 467 -40.29 -55.70 -1.68
CA ALA A 467 -40.33 -56.79 -0.73
C ALA A 467 -39.76 -58.12 -1.27
N THR A 468 -38.91 -58.73 -0.44
CA THR A 468 -38.89 -60.16 -0.05
C THR A 468 -39.12 -61.26 -1.10
N ASP A 469 -38.20 -62.23 -1.09
CA ASP A 469 -38.59 -63.64 -1.10
C ASP A 469 -37.83 -64.44 -0.03
N LYS A 470 -38.35 -65.61 0.37
CA LYS A 470 -38.05 -66.30 1.65
C LYS A 470 -37.62 -67.80 1.41
N PRO A 471 -37.35 -68.66 2.44
CA PRO A 471 -35.97 -69.02 2.82
C PRO A 471 -35.65 -70.55 2.85
N LYS A 472 -34.47 -70.91 3.41
CA LYS A 472 -34.09 -72.17 4.15
C LYS A 472 -33.15 -73.15 3.40
N PRO A 473 -32.29 -73.98 4.07
CA PRO A 473 -31.88 -74.05 5.49
C PRO A 473 -30.39 -73.71 5.76
N ALA A 474 -30.02 -73.69 7.05
CA ALA A 474 -28.64 -73.61 7.54
C ALA A 474 -28.12 -74.98 8.01
N ASP A 475 -26.79 -75.10 8.19
CA ASP A 475 -26.22 -75.98 9.22
C ASP A 475 -24.96 -75.37 9.88
N LYS A 476 -24.61 -75.88 11.06
CA LYS A 476 -23.67 -75.32 12.07
C LYS A 476 -22.27 -76.04 12.05
N PRO A 477 -21.38 -75.87 13.06
CA PRO A 477 -20.74 -74.66 13.63
C PRO A 477 -19.19 -74.78 13.71
N GLY A 478 -18.47 -73.72 14.10
CA GLY A 478 -17.06 -73.86 14.53
C GLY A 478 -16.30 -72.56 14.80
N GLU A 479 -16.10 -72.24 16.08
CA GLU A 479 -15.09 -71.30 16.62
C GLU A 479 -14.09 -72.14 17.48
N PRO A 480 -12.94 -71.63 17.99
CA PRO A 480 -12.41 -70.25 17.97
C PRO A 480 -10.89 -70.10 17.67
N ALA A 481 -10.36 -68.90 17.97
CA ALA A 481 -8.96 -68.49 18.23
C ALA A 481 -8.11 -67.98 17.03
N GLU A 482 -7.14 -67.05 17.19
CA GLU A 482 -6.95 -65.94 18.16
C GLU A 482 -5.87 -64.96 17.59
N LYS A 483 -6.05 -63.64 17.79
CA LYS A 483 -5.09 -62.49 17.72
C LYS A 483 -3.87 -62.50 16.76
N ALA A 484 -3.73 -61.42 15.99
CA ALA A 484 -2.43 -60.80 15.68
C ALA A 484 -2.52 -59.26 15.61
N LYS A 485 -1.43 -58.55 15.97
CA LYS A 485 -1.29 -57.07 15.96
C LYS A 485 -0.36 -56.62 14.79
N PRO A 486 -0.35 -55.33 14.40
CA PRO A 486 0.27 -54.85 13.15
C PRO A 486 1.78 -54.59 13.23
N ALA A 487 2.41 -54.39 12.06
CA ALA A 487 3.85 -54.28 11.85
C ALA A 487 4.39 -52.83 11.76
N THR A 488 5.70 -52.70 11.91
CA THR A 488 6.51 -51.46 12.01
C THR A 488 7.23 -51.14 10.67
N PRO A 489 7.51 -49.86 10.33
CA PRO A 489 8.27 -49.49 9.12
C PRO A 489 9.80 -49.56 9.29
N ALA A 490 10.55 -49.50 8.18
CA ALA A 490 12.00 -49.78 8.09
C ALA A 490 12.91 -48.54 7.89
N GLU A 491 14.19 -48.69 8.22
CA GLU A 491 15.29 -47.70 8.11
C GLU A 491 16.12 -47.81 6.79
N PRO A 492 16.96 -46.81 6.46
CA PRO A 492 17.71 -46.73 5.19
C PRO A 492 19.18 -47.22 5.27
N THR A 493 19.76 -47.59 4.11
CA THR A 493 21.15 -48.08 3.96
C THR A 493 22.17 -47.03 3.51
N GLN A 494 23.41 -47.17 4.00
CA GLN A 494 24.61 -46.39 3.63
C GLN A 494 25.32 -46.93 2.36
N PRO A 495 26.17 -46.13 1.68
CA PRO A 495 27.14 -46.59 0.69
C PRO A 495 28.58 -46.68 1.25
N ALA A 496 29.42 -47.56 0.69
CA ALA A 496 30.79 -47.84 1.11
C ALA A 496 31.87 -47.35 0.11
N ALA A 497 33.11 -47.22 0.57
CA ALA A 497 34.29 -46.78 -0.21
C ALA A 497 35.18 -47.95 -0.69
N PRO A 498 36.11 -47.72 -1.63
CA PRO A 498 37.27 -48.59 -1.88
C PRO A 498 38.62 -47.86 -1.77
N ALA A 499 39.73 -48.62 -1.62
CA ALA A 499 41.08 -48.09 -1.43
C ALA A 499 42.16 -48.70 -2.37
N ASP A 500 42.96 -47.79 -2.94
CA ASP A 500 44.40 -47.79 -3.32
C ASP A 500 45.13 -48.92 -4.12
N LYS A 501 45.64 -48.51 -5.31
CA LYS A 501 47.05 -48.55 -5.81
C LYS A 501 47.77 -49.91 -6.10
N PRO A 502 48.91 -49.98 -6.87
CA PRO A 502 50.04 -49.00 -6.93
C PRO A 502 50.84 -48.74 -8.25
N LYS A 503 51.62 -47.63 -8.25
CA LYS A 503 52.90 -47.31 -8.98
C LYS A 503 52.94 -47.46 -10.54
N SER A 504 53.63 -46.66 -11.37
CA SER A 504 54.51 -45.46 -11.26
C SER A 504 54.67 -44.85 -12.69
N ALA A 505 55.41 -43.78 -13.04
CA ALA A 505 56.60 -43.14 -12.43
C ALA A 505 56.78 -41.62 -12.76
N GLU A 506 58.00 -41.20 -13.16
CA GLU A 506 58.61 -39.86 -13.08
C GLU A 506 58.49 -38.92 -14.33
N PRO A 507 58.96 -37.64 -14.25
CA PRO A 507 58.54 -36.54 -15.14
C PRO A 507 59.65 -35.92 -16.02
N VAL A 508 59.30 -35.04 -16.97
CA VAL A 508 60.23 -34.04 -17.54
C VAL A 508 59.51 -32.71 -17.90
N LYS A 509 60.02 -31.61 -17.30
CA LYS A 509 59.90 -30.17 -17.64
C LYS A 509 58.53 -29.50 -17.70
#